data_AF-A0AAE3VRE2-F1
#
_entry.id   AF-A0AAE3VRE2-F1
#
_cell.length_a   1.000
_cell.length_b   1.000
_cell.length_c   1.000
_cell.angle_alpha   90.00
_cell.angle_beta   90.00
_cell.angle_gamma   90.00
#
_symmetry.space_group_name_H-M   'P 1'
#
loop_
_entity.id
_entity.type
_entity.pdbx_description
1 polymer ?
#
loop_
_entity_poly.entity_id
_entity_poly.type
_entity_poly.pdbx_seq_one_letter_code
_entity_poly.pdbx_strand_id
1 'polypeptide(L)'
;MSIIGSAKQAVRRAFAPRDKATLRKVAATDGVDCAALVEAIEAVYGLKSDPPAAIRAIEAARTAMAADTRPLADGTQGTPGPFDDGITVADACGVSKPPSQAVLLYALARRLNPASILELGTNVGISSAFLGAGLKDAGGSGRVLSLDVSPYRIEVARALHRDLAIGGIETRVGLFEDTLSGAIADAAPIDMAFIDGNHQYEPTLAYTDAIAERSVEGAIFVYDDVRWSDGMKLAWSEILKDSRFPVVIDLHSMGLALYAPSSKIEPVRTPVLYSVLART
;
A
#
# COMPACT_ATOMS: atom_id res chain seq x y z
N MET A 1 2.17 6.60 -24.93
CA MET A 1 2.06 7.83 -24.10
C MET A 1 1.81 7.32 -22.69
N SER A 2 2.80 7.41 -21.78
CA SER A 2 2.73 6.80 -20.44
C SER A 2 1.59 7.41 -19.63
N ILE A 3 1.16 6.71 -18.59
CA ILE A 3 -0.03 6.91 -17.72
C ILE A 3 -0.38 8.35 -17.32
N ILE A 4 0.46 9.36 -17.56
CA ILE A 4 0.23 10.72 -17.08
C ILE A 4 0.80 11.71 -18.09
N GLY A 5 -0.08 12.42 -18.79
CA GLY A 5 0.28 13.59 -19.59
C GLY A 5 0.63 14.77 -18.67
N SER A 6 1.91 14.97 -18.41
CA SER A 6 2.49 16.26 -18.06
C SER A 6 3.94 16.26 -18.53
N ALA A 7 4.28 17.19 -19.42
CA ALA A 7 5.55 17.27 -20.15
C ALA A 7 6.78 17.63 -19.28
N LYS A 8 6.80 17.29 -17.99
CA LYS A 8 7.91 17.61 -17.06
C LYS A 8 8.53 16.44 -16.31
N GLN A 9 8.01 15.21 -16.37
CA GLN A 9 8.56 14.10 -15.58
C GLN A 9 9.17 13.00 -16.46
N ALA A 10 10.50 12.93 -16.43
CA ALA A 10 11.22 11.78 -16.95
C ALA A 10 10.97 10.58 -16.04
N VAL A 11 10.06 9.69 -16.44
CA VAL A 11 9.92 8.38 -15.80
C VAL A 11 11.26 7.65 -15.95
N ARG A 12 11.95 7.41 -14.83
CA ARG A 12 13.11 6.50 -14.83
C ARG A 12 12.67 5.18 -15.47
N ARG A 13 13.48 4.63 -16.36
CA ARG A 13 13.15 3.40 -17.11
C ARG A 13 13.84 2.15 -16.57
N ALA A 14 14.70 2.28 -15.56
CA ALA A 14 15.44 1.18 -14.96
C ALA A 14 15.99 1.56 -13.58
N PHE A 15 16.24 0.54 -12.75
CA PHE A 15 16.95 0.67 -11.48
C PHE A 15 18.39 1.16 -11.67
N ALA A 16 18.88 1.89 -10.67
CA ALA A 16 20.30 2.15 -10.58
C ALA A 16 21.06 0.81 -10.42
N PRO A 17 22.25 0.63 -11.04
CA PRO A 17 23.02 -0.62 -10.91
C PRO A 17 23.28 -1.04 -9.46
N ARG A 18 23.50 -0.06 -8.56
CA ARG A 18 23.64 -0.28 -7.12
C ARG A 18 22.38 -0.88 -6.52
N ASP A 19 21.22 -0.27 -6.76
CA ASP A 19 19.94 -0.73 -6.20
C ASP A 19 19.60 -2.12 -6.74
N LYS A 20 19.86 -2.38 -8.04
CA LYS A 20 19.70 -3.71 -8.64
C LYS A 20 20.61 -4.76 -7.99
N ALA A 21 21.86 -4.42 -7.69
CA ALA A 21 22.77 -5.32 -6.99
C ALA A 21 22.31 -5.60 -5.55
N THR A 22 21.76 -4.60 -4.85
CA THR A 22 21.15 -4.78 -3.52
C THR A 22 19.94 -5.71 -3.59
N LEU A 23 19.02 -5.47 -4.52
CA LEU A 23 17.83 -6.30 -4.70
C LEU A 23 18.18 -7.76 -5.05
N ARG A 24 19.22 -8.01 -5.85
CA ARG A 24 19.71 -9.37 -6.10
C ARG A 24 20.19 -10.09 -4.85
N LYS A 25 20.81 -9.37 -3.91
CA LYS A 25 21.21 -9.97 -2.61
C LYS A 25 19.99 -10.31 -1.77
N VAL A 26 18.98 -9.42 -1.76
CA VAL A 26 17.70 -9.70 -1.10
C VAL A 26 17.04 -10.94 -1.70
N ALA A 27 16.95 -11.04 -3.03
CA ALA A 27 16.35 -12.18 -3.72
C ALA A 27 17.04 -13.53 -3.42
N ALA A 28 18.34 -13.51 -3.10
CA ALA A 28 19.13 -14.68 -2.76
C ALA A 28 19.07 -15.04 -1.26
N THR A 29 18.20 -14.40 -0.48
CA THR A 29 18.06 -14.69 0.96
C THR A 29 17.28 -15.97 1.14
N ASP A 30 17.92 -17.00 1.71
CA ASP A 30 17.30 -18.30 1.98
C ASP A 30 16.31 -18.23 3.16
N GLY A 31 15.35 -19.16 3.19
CA GLY A 31 14.43 -19.36 4.31
C GLY A 31 13.04 -18.74 4.14
N VAL A 32 12.85 -17.88 3.15
CA VAL A 32 11.59 -17.21 2.77
C VAL A 32 11.63 -16.88 1.27
N ASP A 33 10.47 -16.73 0.61
CA ASP A 33 10.42 -16.38 -0.82
C ASP A 33 10.65 -14.87 -1.05
N CYS A 34 11.91 -14.43 -0.86
CA CYS A 34 12.32 -13.07 -1.19
C CYS A 34 12.42 -12.82 -2.70
N ALA A 35 12.48 -13.87 -3.52
CA ALA A 35 12.57 -13.73 -4.97
C ALA A 35 11.28 -13.12 -5.53
N ALA A 36 10.11 -13.61 -5.13
CA ALA A 36 8.83 -13.04 -5.52
C ALA A 36 8.67 -11.57 -5.10
N LEU A 37 9.15 -11.21 -3.90
CA LEU A 37 9.15 -9.83 -3.42
C LEU A 37 10.00 -8.90 -4.31
N VAL A 38 11.22 -9.34 -4.65
CA VAL A 38 12.12 -8.56 -5.51
C VAL A 38 11.58 -8.46 -6.94
N GLU A 39 11.00 -9.52 -7.48
CA GLU A 39 10.36 -9.49 -8.79
C GLU A 39 9.18 -8.50 -8.84
N ALA A 40 8.39 -8.42 -7.76
CA ALA A 40 7.32 -7.44 -7.63
C ALA A 40 7.87 -6.00 -7.67
N ILE A 41 8.94 -5.74 -6.92
CA ILE A 41 9.64 -4.45 -6.93
C ILE A 41 10.15 -4.15 -8.35
N GLU A 42 10.80 -5.12 -8.99
CA GLU A 42 11.40 -4.94 -10.31
C GLU A 42 10.37 -4.69 -11.43
N ALA A 43 9.18 -5.29 -11.30
CA ALA A 43 8.08 -5.14 -12.26
C ALA A 43 7.55 -3.71 -12.37
N VAL A 44 7.74 -2.86 -11.35
CA VAL A 44 7.20 -1.49 -11.28
C VAL A 44 7.55 -0.66 -12.53
N TYR A 45 8.76 -0.79 -13.07
CA TYR A 45 9.15 -0.03 -14.27
C TYR A 45 8.46 -0.50 -15.55
N GLY A 46 8.29 -1.81 -15.71
CA GLY A 46 7.55 -2.38 -16.83
C GLY A 46 6.09 -1.93 -16.79
N LEU A 47 5.46 -2.04 -15.62
CA LEU A 47 4.06 -1.65 -15.39
C LEU A 47 3.82 -0.14 -15.57
N LYS A 48 4.80 0.72 -15.29
CA LYS A 48 4.71 2.16 -15.60
C LYS A 48 4.79 2.46 -17.10
N SER A 49 5.56 1.65 -17.84
CA SER A 49 5.83 1.86 -19.26
C SER A 49 4.71 1.31 -20.14
N ASP A 50 4.22 0.13 -19.80
CA ASP A 50 3.12 -0.57 -20.46
C ASP A 50 2.15 -1.12 -19.40
N PRO A 51 1.28 -0.27 -18.82
CA PRO A 51 0.37 -0.67 -17.74
C PRO A 51 -0.69 -1.66 -18.24
N PRO A 52 -1.06 -2.66 -17.42
CA PRO A 52 -2.28 -3.44 -17.62
C PRO A 52 -3.54 -2.58 -17.74
N ALA A 53 -4.60 -3.15 -18.31
CA ALA A 53 -5.87 -2.45 -18.51
C ALA A 53 -6.47 -1.93 -17.18
N ALA A 54 -6.36 -2.72 -16.10
CA ALA A 54 -6.85 -2.32 -14.78
C ALA A 54 -6.16 -1.06 -14.25
N ILE A 55 -4.82 -0.98 -14.35
CA ILE A 55 -4.06 0.22 -13.94
C ILE A 55 -4.51 1.45 -14.73
N ARG A 56 -4.68 1.32 -16.05
CA ARG A 56 -5.17 2.43 -16.89
C ARG A 56 -6.57 2.90 -16.49
N ALA A 57 -7.46 1.96 -16.17
CA ALA A 57 -8.82 2.27 -15.74
C ALA A 57 -8.85 2.98 -14.39
N ILE A 58 -8.05 2.53 -13.41
CA ILE A 58 -7.94 3.18 -12.10
C ILE A 58 -7.38 4.60 -12.25
N GLU A 59 -6.34 4.80 -13.07
CA GLU A 59 -5.75 6.13 -13.27
C GLU A 59 -6.64 7.08 -14.09
N ALA A 60 -7.47 6.55 -14.99
CA ALA A 60 -8.53 7.34 -15.62
C ALA A 60 -9.58 7.80 -14.59
N ALA A 61 -10.00 6.91 -13.68
CA ALA A 61 -10.91 7.25 -12.60
C ALA A 61 -10.30 8.26 -11.61
N ARG A 62 -9.00 8.10 -11.27
CA ARG A 62 -8.24 9.10 -10.50
C ARG A 62 -8.27 10.47 -11.17
N THR A 63 -8.04 10.53 -12.48
CA THR A 63 -8.05 11.79 -13.23
C THR A 63 -9.42 12.45 -13.19
N ALA A 64 -10.50 11.68 -13.28
CA ALA A 64 -11.85 12.20 -13.15
C ALA A 64 -12.14 12.71 -11.73
N MET A 65 -11.77 11.96 -10.69
CA MET A 65 -11.94 12.37 -9.29
C MET A 65 -11.12 13.61 -8.96
N ALA A 66 -9.91 13.75 -9.51
CA ALA A 66 -9.07 14.94 -9.31
C ALA A 66 -9.67 16.22 -9.92
N ALA A 67 -10.68 16.11 -10.78
CA ALA A 67 -11.44 17.23 -11.33
C ALA A 67 -12.81 17.43 -10.64
N ASP A 68 -13.19 16.55 -9.70
CA ASP A 68 -14.49 16.58 -9.04
C ASP A 68 -14.47 17.51 -7.81
N THR A 69 -14.97 18.72 -8.00
CA THR A 69 -15.02 19.76 -6.97
C THR A 69 -16.27 19.71 -6.10
N ARG A 70 -17.10 18.65 -6.22
CA ARG A 70 -18.25 18.48 -5.32
C ARG A 70 -17.76 18.25 -3.89
N PRO A 71 -18.52 18.72 -2.87
CA PRO A 71 -18.23 18.38 -1.48
C PRO A 71 -18.15 16.86 -1.30
N LEU A 72 -17.11 16.40 -0.60
CA LEU A 72 -16.97 15.00 -0.20
C LEU A 72 -18.11 14.61 0.75
N ALA A 73 -18.40 15.49 1.71
CA ALA A 73 -19.48 15.30 2.66
C ALA A 73 -20.77 15.98 2.17
N ASP A 74 -21.68 15.20 1.61
CA ASP A 74 -22.95 15.64 1.03
C ASP A 74 -24.15 15.53 2.00
N GLY A 75 -23.91 15.11 3.25
CA GLY A 75 -24.92 14.91 4.28
C GLY A 75 -25.55 13.52 4.30
N THR A 76 -25.24 12.63 3.35
CA THR A 76 -25.85 11.30 3.26
C THR A 76 -25.32 10.30 4.30
N GLN A 77 -24.16 10.57 4.90
CA GLN A 77 -23.50 9.68 5.87
C GLN A 77 -23.48 10.26 7.29
N GLY A 78 -24.33 11.25 7.58
CA GLY A 78 -24.39 11.92 8.88
C GLY A 78 -23.39 13.07 9.01
N THR A 79 -23.02 13.44 10.23
CA THR A 79 -22.14 14.59 10.46
C THR A 79 -20.73 14.32 9.92
N PRO A 80 -20.16 15.22 9.10
CA PRO A 80 -18.80 15.05 8.59
C PRO A 80 -17.79 14.99 9.73
N GLY A 81 -16.78 14.12 9.58
CA GLY A 81 -15.64 14.10 10.48
C GLY A 81 -14.70 15.29 10.25
N PRO A 82 -13.73 15.51 11.15
CA PRO A 82 -12.76 16.61 11.04
C PRO A 82 -11.89 16.55 9.77
N PHE A 83 -11.82 15.39 9.11
CA PHE A 83 -11.06 15.18 7.87
C PHE A 83 -11.91 15.29 6.60
N ASP A 84 -13.22 15.53 6.73
CA ASP A 84 -14.16 15.57 5.59
C ASP A 84 -14.86 16.92 5.45
N ASP A 85 -14.93 17.71 6.52
CA ASP A 85 -15.59 19.02 6.51
C ASP A 85 -14.85 20.02 5.60
N GLY A 86 -15.59 20.65 4.68
CA GLY A 86 -15.05 21.58 3.70
C GLY A 86 -14.12 20.97 2.64
N ILE A 87 -13.99 19.63 2.59
CA ILE A 87 -13.14 18.91 1.64
C ILE A 87 -13.95 18.51 0.41
N THR A 88 -13.37 18.61 -0.79
CA THR A 88 -13.96 18.09 -2.04
C THR A 88 -13.49 16.67 -2.36
N VAL A 89 -14.16 15.98 -3.29
CA VAL A 89 -13.68 14.69 -3.81
C VAL A 89 -12.27 14.83 -4.41
N ALA A 90 -11.99 15.93 -5.12
CA ALA A 90 -10.68 16.23 -5.67
C ALA A 90 -9.60 16.38 -4.58
N ASP A 91 -9.89 17.08 -3.49
CA ASP A 91 -8.96 17.23 -2.36
C ASP A 91 -8.65 15.88 -1.71
N ALA A 92 -9.67 15.05 -1.49
CA ALA A 92 -9.53 13.71 -0.95
C ALA A 92 -8.71 12.79 -1.89
N CYS A 93 -8.97 12.87 -3.20
CA CYS A 93 -8.18 12.18 -4.21
C CYS A 93 -6.74 12.69 -4.27
N GLY A 94 -6.51 13.98 -4.04
CA GLY A 94 -5.20 14.64 -4.10
C GLY A 94 -4.17 14.10 -3.09
N VAL A 95 -4.64 13.53 -1.98
CA VAL A 95 -3.80 12.88 -0.96
C VAL A 95 -3.70 11.36 -1.13
N SER A 96 -4.29 10.78 -2.19
CA SER A 96 -4.11 9.36 -2.51
C SER A 96 -2.68 9.06 -2.97
N LYS A 97 -2.23 7.81 -2.78
CA LYS A 97 -0.87 7.39 -3.15
C LYS A 97 -0.54 7.77 -4.61
N PRO A 98 0.62 8.41 -4.86
CA PRO A 98 1.09 8.70 -6.21
C PRO A 98 1.10 7.44 -7.08
N PRO A 99 0.92 7.57 -8.41
CA PRO A 99 0.83 6.42 -9.30
C PRO A 99 2.02 5.47 -9.20
N SER A 100 3.22 5.96 -8.90
CA SER A 100 4.40 5.12 -8.73
C SER A 100 4.33 4.17 -7.52
N GLN A 101 3.72 4.62 -6.43
CA GLN A 101 3.51 3.84 -5.20
C GLN A 101 2.30 2.92 -5.35
N ALA A 102 1.22 3.40 -5.97
CA ALA A 102 0.05 2.58 -6.25
C ALA A 102 0.38 1.41 -7.20
N VAL A 103 1.23 1.62 -8.21
CA VAL A 103 1.76 0.55 -9.07
C VAL A 103 2.58 -0.48 -8.28
N LEU A 104 3.33 -0.06 -7.24
CA LEU A 104 4.04 -1.00 -6.36
C LEU A 104 3.06 -1.88 -5.60
N LEU A 105 1.98 -1.32 -5.04
CA LEU A 105 0.93 -2.09 -4.35
C LEU A 105 0.29 -3.13 -5.27
N TYR A 106 -0.05 -2.75 -6.50
CA TYR A 106 -0.52 -3.71 -7.51
C TYR A 106 0.51 -4.79 -7.83
N ALA A 107 1.78 -4.41 -7.99
CA ALA A 107 2.84 -5.36 -8.32
C ALA A 107 3.06 -6.39 -7.19
N LEU A 108 3.02 -5.93 -5.93
CA LEU A 108 3.09 -6.78 -4.73
C LEU A 108 1.90 -7.74 -4.69
N ALA A 109 0.68 -7.20 -4.75
CA ALA A 109 -0.54 -8.03 -4.72
C ALA A 109 -0.56 -9.05 -5.88
N ARG A 110 -0.16 -8.65 -7.08
CA ARG A 110 -0.15 -9.54 -8.24
C ARG A 110 0.92 -10.63 -8.14
N ARG A 111 2.12 -10.28 -7.70
CA ARG A 111 3.27 -11.20 -7.74
C ARG A 111 3.29 -12.16 -6.55
N LEU A 112 2.89 -11.66 -5.38
CA LEU A 112 2.83 -12.41 -4.13
C LEU A 112 1.51 -13.17 -3.99
N ASN A 113 0.44 -12.68 -4.62
CA ASN A 113 -0.90 -13.27 -4.60
C ASN A 113 -1.41 -13.62 -3.18
N PRO A 114 -1.39 -12.66 -2.23
CA PRO A 114 -1.80 -12.90 -0.85
C PRO A 114 -3.28 -13.30 -0.78
N ALA A 115 -3.63 -14.23 0.12
CA ALA A 115 -5.02 -14.62 0.32
C ALA A 115 -5.78 -13.56 1.13
N SER A 116 -5.10 -12.86 2.03
CA SER A 116 -5.68 -11.79 2.84
C SER A 116 -4.78 -10.58 2.95
N ILE A 117 -5.29 -9.43 2.50
CA ILE A 117 -4.65 -8.12 2.63
C ILE A 117 -5.44 -7.28 3.64
N LEU A 118 -4.77 -6.73 4.65
CA LEU A 118 -5.32 -5.71 5.54
C LEU A 118 -4.76 -4.34 5.15
N GLU A 119 -5.63 -3.37 4.86
CA GLU A 119 -5.25 -1.98 4.55
C GLU A 119 -5.77 -1.04 5.64
N LEU A 120 -4.90 -0.20 6.19
CA LEU A 120 -5.26 0.88 7.10
C LEU A 120 -5.12 2.21 6.36
N GLY A 121 -6.24 2.89 6.10
CA GLY A 121 -6.31 4.13 5.32
C GLY A 121 -6.87 3.90 3.91
N THR A 122 -8.18 3.67 3.79
CA THR A 122 -8.83 3.47 2.48
C THR A 122 -8.80 4.72 1.61
N ASN A 123 -9.03 5.89 2.22
CA ASN A 123 -9.34 7.13 1.53
C ASN A 123 -10.41 6.92 0.44
N VAL A 124 -10.31 7.57 -0.73
CA VAL A 124 -11.23 7.40 -1.87
C VAL A 124 -11.02 6.08 -2.65
N GLY A 125 -10.28 5.11 -2.08
CA GLY A 125 -10.21 3.74 -2.57
C GLY A 125 -9.20 3.45 -3.67
N ILE A 126 -8.30 4.39 -3.97
CA ILE A 126 -7.29 4.20 -5.03
C ILE A 126 -6.34 3.04 -4.70
N SER A 127 -5.73 3.02 -3.50
CA SER A 127 -4.78 1.98 -3.11
C SER A 127 -5.43 0.60 -3.05
N SER A 128 -6.61 0.49 -2.43
CA SER A 128 -7.42 -0.74 -2.45
C SER A 128 -7.80 -1.19 -3.85
N ALA A 129 -8.09 -0.27 -4.79
CA ALA A 129 -8.34 -0.63 -6.18
C ALA A 129 -7.10 -1.25 -6.85
N PHE A 130 -5.89 -0.69 -6.61
CA PHE A 130 -4.65 -1.27 -7.11
C PHE A 130 -4.35 -2.65 -6.49
N LEU A 131 -4.56 -2.81 -5.18
CA LEU A 131 -4.40 -4.09 -4.49
C LEU A 131 -5.37 -5.15 -5.05
N GLY A 132 -6.67 -4.84 -5.11
CA GLY A 132 -7.70 -5.74 -5.63
C GLY A 132 -7.52 -6.07 -7.11
N ALA A 133 -7.10 -5.11 -7.94
CA ALA A 133 -6.74 -5.36 -9.33
C ALA A 133 -5.53 -6.29 -9.46
N GLY A 134 -4.53 -6.14 -8.59
CA GLY A 134 -3.36 -7.02 -8.55
C GLY A 134 -3.76 -8.47 -8.24
N LEU A 135 -4.61 -8.67 -7.24
CA LEU A 135 -5.16 -9.98 -6.88
C LEU A 135 -5.96 -10.62 -8.03
N LYS A 136 -6.84 -9.83 -8.67
CA LYS A 136 -7.64 -10.28 -9.82
C LYS A 136 -6.73 -10.73 -10.98
N ASP A 137 -5.70 -9.96 -11.30
CA ASP A 137 -4.77 -10.24 -12.40
C ASP A 137 -3.75 -11.35 -12.06
N ALA A 138 -3.61 -11.71 -10.78
CA ALA A 138 -2.89 -12.92 -10.36
C ALA A 138 -3.72 -14.20 -10.56
N GLY A 139 -5.03 -14.07 -10.79
CA GLY A 139 -5.96 -15.20 -10.90
C GLY A 139 -6.29 -15.87 -9.57
N GLY A 140 -5.94 -15.23 -8.44
CA GLY A 140 -6.24 -15.69 -7.10
C GLY A 140 -7.65 -15.32 -6.63
N SER A 141 -8.04 -15.85 -5.46
CA SER A 141 -9.28 -15.51 -4.76
C SER A 141 -9.02 -14.71 -3.48
N GLY A 142 -7.88 -14.02 -3.41
CA GLY A 142 -7.52 -13.20 -2.26
C GLY A 142 -8.50 -12.04 -2.08
N ARG A 143 -8.50 -11.46 -0.88
CA ARG A 143 -9.34 -10.30 -0.55
C ARG A 143 -8.57 -9.19 0.14
N VAL A 144 -9.13 -8.00 0.09
CA VAL A 144 -8.66 -6.80 0.78
C VAL A 144 -9.71 -6.41 1.80
N LEU A 145 -9.33 -6.29 3.08
CA LEU A 145 -10.14 -5.60 4.08
C LEU A 145 -9.48 -4.25 4.35
N SER A 146 -10.18 -3.16 4.04
CA SER A 146 -9.66 -1.80 4.15
C SER A 146 -10.44 -0.97 5.17
N LEU A 147 -9.74 -0.17 5.96
CA LEU A 147 -10.32 0.60 7.06
C LEU A 147 -10.13 2.10 6.83
N ASP A 148 -11.18 2.88 7.09
CA ASP A 148 -11.11 4.33 7.15
C ASP A 148 -12.11 4.87 8.17
N VAL A 149 -11.79 6.00 8.78
CA VAL A 149 -12.71 6.67 9.73
C VAL A 149 -13.88 7.33 9.00
N SER A 150 -13.69 7.75 7.75
CA SER A 150 -14.66 8.52 6.99
C SER A 150 -15.67 7.63 6.25
N PRO A 151 -16.96 7.64 6.62
CA PRO A 151 -17.97 6.96 5.82
C PRO A 151 -18.14 7.56 4.43
N TYR A 152 -17.86 8.86 4.27
CA TYR A 152 -17.94 9.55 2.98
C TYR A 152 -16.86 9.06 2.00
N ARG A 153 -15.60 8.96 2.46
CA ARG A 153 -14.51 8.40 1.65
C ARG A 153 -14.77 6.94 1.29
N ILE A 154 -15.29 6.17 2.23
CA ILE A 154 -15.67 4.77 1.98
C ILE A 154 -16.75 4.65 0.91
N GLU A 155 -17.75 5.54 0.86
CA GLU A 155 -18.75 5.46 -0.21
C GLU A 155 -18.15 5.77 -1.59
N VAL A 156 -17.27 6.78 -1.67
CA VAL A 156 -16.51 7.07 -2.91
C VAL A 156 -15.65 5.87 -3.32
N ALA A 157 -14.94 5.25 -2.37
CA ALA A 157 -14.13 4.07 -2.59
C ALA A 157 -14.96 2.89 -3.12
N ARG A 158 -16.11 2.60 -2.49
CA ARG A 158 -17.01 1.53 -2.93
C ARG A 158 -17.58 1.80 -4.32
N ALA A 159 -17.94 3.05 -4.63
CA ALA A 159 -18.39 3.42 -5.97
C ALA A 159 -17.29 3.18 -7.00
N LEU A 160 -16.06 3.63 -6.74
CA LEU A 160 -14.89 3.37 -7.57
C LEU A 160 -14.69 1.88 -7.82
N HIS A 161 -14.70 1.04 -6.77
CA HIS A 161 -14.48 -0.40 -6.90
C HIS A 161 -15.57 -1.08 -7.72
N ARG A 162 -16.84 -0.69 -7.52
CA ARG A 162 -17.98 -1.18 -8.30
C ARG A 162 -17.86 -0.80 -9.77
N ASP A 163 -17.60 0.47 -10.07
CA ASP A 163 -17.52 1.00 -11.44
C ASP A 163 -16.37 0.37 -12.23
N LEU A 164 -15.27 0.04 -11.55
CA LEU A 164 -14.13 -0.66 -12.14
C LEU A 164 -14.30 -2.19 -12.16
N ALA A 165 -15.39 -2.73 -11.63
CA ALA A 165 -15.64 -4.16 -11.46
C ALA A 165 -14.47 -4.90 -10.76
N ILE A 166 -13.96 -4.28 -9.69
CA ILE A 166 -12.94 -4.84 -8.80
C ILE A 166 -13.66 -5.39 -7.57
N GLY A 167 -13.76 -6.72 -7.49
CA GLY A 167 -14.35 -7.42 -6.35
C GLY A 167 -13.31 -7.80 -5.30
N GLY A 168 -13.75 -8.49 -4.24
CA GLY A 168 -12.86 -8.96 -3.17
C GLY A 168 -12.33 -7.85 -2.27
N ILE A 169 -12.93 -6.65 -2.30
CA ILE A 169 -12.59 -5.55 -1.41
C ILE A 169 -13.77 -5.32 -0.47
N GLU A 170 -13.49 -5.45 0.82
CA GLU A 170 -14.40 -5.11 1.91
C GLU A 170 -13.88 -3.86 2.60
N THR A 171 -14.78 -3.00 3.06
CA THR A 171 -14.42 -1.78 3.77
C THR A 171 -15.14 -1.67 5.10
N ARG A 172 -14.43 -1.18 6.13
CA ARG A 172 -14.96 -0.96 7.47
C ARG A 172 -14.76 0.49 7.88
N VAL A 173 -15.86 1.12 8.29
CA VAL A 173 -15.89 2.51 8.75
C VAL A 173 -15.68 2.55 10.26
N GLY A 174 -14.76 3.39 10.72
CA GLY A 174 -14.59 3.74 12.13
C GLY A 174 -13.15 4.09 12.48
N LEU A 175 -12.94 4.57 13.71
CA LEU A 175 -11.59 4.77 14.22
C LEU A 175 -10.86 3.42 14.29
N PHE A 176 -9.55 3.43 14.05
CA PHE A 176 -8.75 2.20 14.17
C PHE A 176 -8.81 1.62 15.58
N GLU A 177 -8.86 2.48 16.61
CA GLU A 177 -9.03 2.07 18.01
C GLU A 177 -10.27 1.18 18.23
N ASP A 178 -11.34 1.45 17.49
CA ASP A 178 -12.61 0.72 17.61
C ASP A 178 -12.71 -0.47 16.65
N THR A 179 -12.07 -0.38 15.48
CA THR A 179 -12.33 -1.30 14.36
C THR A 179 -11.19 -2.26 14.05
N LEU A 180 -9.95 -1.93 14.40
CA LEU A 180 -8.76 -2.67 14.00
C LEU A 180 -8.75 -4.09 14.56
N SER A 181 -9.08 -4.28 15.84
CA SER A 181 -9.06 -5.61 16.46
C SER A 181 -10.02 -6.58 15.76
N GLY A 182 -11.25 -6.14 15.48
CA GLY A 182 -12.23 -6.93 14.73
C GLY A 182 -11.80 -7.16 13.29
N ALA A 183 -11.20 -6.16 12.63
CA ALA A 183 -10.70 -6.32 11.28
C ALA A 183 -9.52 -7.30 11.20
N ILE A 184 -8.59 -7.28 12.16
CA ILE A 184 -7.50 -8.25 12.25
C ILE A 184 -8.08 -9.66 12.44
N ALA A 185 -9.07 -9.82 13.33
CA ALA A 185 -9.72 -11.11 13.55
C ALA A 185 -10.39 -11.64 12.29
N ASP A 186 -11.08 -10.76 11.54
CA ASP A 186 -11.74 -11.12 10.29
C ASP A 186 -10.75 -11.37 9.17
N ALA A 187 -9.65 -10.62 9.07
CA ALA A 187 -8.62 -10.73 8.04
C ALA A 187 -7.64 -11.88 8.29
N ALA A 188 -7.53 -12.39 9.52
CA ALA A 188 -6.56 -13.42 9.86
C ALA A 188 -6.83 -14.77 9.13
N PRO A 189 -5.77 -15.50 8.74
CA PRO A 189 -4.37 -15.11 8.85
C PRO A 189 -4.00 -14.07 7.77
N ILE A 190 -3.18 -13.07 8.14
CA ILE A 190 -2.83 -11.94 7.26
C ILE A 190 -1.55 -12.25 6.49
N ASP A 191 -1.61 -12.19 5.16
CA ASP A 191 -0.46 -12.38 4.26
C ASP A 191 0.20 -11.05 3.88
N MET A 192 -0.57 -9.97 3.85
CA MET A 192 -0.07 -8.64 3.53
C MET A 192 -0.79 -7.58 4.35
N ALA A 193 -0.03 -6.62 4.89
CA ALA A 193 -0.57 -5.46 5.57
C ALA A 193 -0.06 -4.19 4.90
N PHE A 194 -0.95 -3.27 4.56
CA PHE A 194 -0.60 -1.92 4.11
C PHE A 194 -1.00 -0.90 5.17
N ILE A 195 -0.02 -0.29 5.81
CA ILE A 195 -0.17 0.64 6.93
C ILE A 195 0.03 2.07 6.38
N ASP A 196 -1.09 2.73 6.06
CA ASP A 196 -1.18 4.08 5.47
C ASP A 196 -2.16 4.96 6.28
N GLY A 197 -2.03 4.91 7.61
CA GLY A 197 -2.95 5.60 8.51
C GLY A 197 -2.28 6.12 9.78
N ASN A 198 -2.81 7.22 10.31
CA ASN A 198 -2.38 7.96 11.51
C ASN A 198 -0.98 8.65 11.39
N HIS A 199 0.02 7.95 10.83
CA HIS A 199 1.40 8.44 10.63
C HIS A 199 2.06 9.04 11.89
N GLN A 200 1.75 8.46 13.04
CA GLN A 200 2.33 8.77 14.34
C GLN A 200 3.20 7.60 14.80
N TYR A 201 4.16 7.89 15.69
CA TYR A 201 5.15 6.91 16.14
C TYR A 201 4.51 5.70 16.84
N GLU A 202 3.81 5.93 17.94
CA GLU A 202 3.24 4.89 18.78
C GLU A 202 2.14 4.08 18.08
N PRO A 203 1.18 4.71 17.36
CA PRO A 203 0.15 3.97 16.64
C PRO A 203 0.72 3.06 15.56
N THR A 204 1.74 3.51 14.82
CA THR A 204 2.37 2.67 13.78
C THR A 204 2.94 1.38 14.37
N LEU A 205 3.68 1.47 15.47
CA LEU A 205 4.24 0.31 16.14
C LEU A 205 3.16 -0.59 16.76
N ALA A 206 2.14 0.01 17.38
CA ALA A 206 1.02 -0.74 17.95
C ALA A 206 0.24 -1.52 16.89
N TYR A 207 0.02 -0.94 15.71
CA TYR A 207 -0.62 -1.63 14.59
C TYR A 207 0.26 -2.76 14.07
N THR A 208 1.57 -2.52 13.92
CA THR A 208 2.54 -3.56 13.54
C THR A 208 2.46 -4.75 14.48
N ASP A 209 2.48 -4.53 15.79
CA ASP A 209 2.42 -5.60 16.79
C ASP A 209 1.12 -6.41 16.69
N ALA A 210 -0.02 -5.73 16.70
CA ALA A 210 -1.33 -6.39 16.66
C ALA A 210 -1.54 -7.20 15.37
N ILE A 211 -1.07 -6.69 14.23
CA ILE A 211 -1.17 -7.37 12.94
C ILE A 211 -0.20 -8.56 12.89
N ALA A 212 1.05 -8.37 13.33
CA ALA A 212 2.08 -9.41 13.33
C ALA A 212 1.66 -10.66 14.11
N GLU A 213 1.00 -10.50 15.26
CA GLU A 213 0.47 -11.62 16.05
C GLU A 213 -0.53 -12.51 15.29
N ARG A 214 -1.10 -12.02 14.19
CA ARG A 214 -2.14 -12.69 13.40
C ARG A 214 -1.73 -12.87 11.93
N SER A 215 -0.46 -12.65 11.61
CA SER A 215 0.12 -12.82 10.29
C SER A 215 0.73 -14.22 10.09
N VAL A 216 0.76 -14.67 8.83
CA VAL A 216 1.51 -15.88 8.46
C VAL A 216 3.01 -15.62 8.45
N GLU A 217 3.81 -16.66 8.67
CA GLU A 217 5.24 -16.62 8.32
C GLU A 217 5.38 -16.32 6.82
N GLY A 218 6.18 -15.30 6.48
CA GLY A 218 6.33 -14.78 5.13
C GLY A 218 5.41 -13.60 4.78
N ALA A 219 4.57 -13.12 5.70
CA ALA A 219 3.70 -11.98 5.45
C ALA A 219 4.50 -10.69 5.14
N ILE A 220 4.00 -9.85 4.24
CA ILE A 220 4.64 -8.57 3.89
C ILE A 220 3.91 -7.40 4.54
N PHE A 221 4.65 -6.60 5.28
CA PHE A 221 4.20 -5.34 5.83
C PHE A 221 4.73 -4.21 4.96
N VAL A 222 3.82 -3.40 4.46
CA VAL A 222 4.08 -2.22 3.64
C VAL A 222 3.73 -1.00 4.48
N TYR A 223 4.72 -0.15 4.71
CA TYR A 223 4.59 1.07 5.48
C TYR A 223 4.64 2.27 4.54
N ASP A 224 3.62 3.10 4.61
CA ASP A 224 3.64 4.37 3.89
C ASP A 224 4.35 5.47 4.70
N ASP A 225 4.81 6.49 3.98
CA ASP A 225 5.26 7.76 4.56
C ASP A 225 6.30 7.62 5.69
N VAL A 226 7.23 6.68 5.54
CA VAL A 226 8.31 6.36 6.50
C VAL A 226 9.32 7.48 6.74
N ARG A 227 9.10 8.66 6.14
CA ARG A 227 9.87 9.90 6.30
C ARG A 227 9.02 11.15 6.56
N TRP A 228 7.70 11.01 6.66
CA TRP A 228 6.74 12.12 6.75
C TRP A 228 6.98 13.04 7.96
N SER A 229 7.15 12.45 9.13
CA SER A 229 7.36 13.14 10.40
C SER A 229 8.55 12.56 11.14
N ASP A 230 9.03 13.26 12.17
CA ASP A 230 10.08 12.70 13.04
C ASP A 230 9.60 11.45 13.79
N GLY A 231 8.30 11.39 14.13
CA GLY A 231 7.67 10.19 14.66
C GLY A 231 7.71 9.01 13.69
N MET A 232 7.40 9.22 12.41
CA MET A 232 7.50 8.16 11.39
C MET A 232 8.93 7.72 11.12
N LYS A 233 9.89 8.66 11.10
CA LYS A 233 11.33 8.31 11.01
C LYS A 233 11.76 7.44 12.19
N LEU A 234 11.27 7.73 13.39
CA LEU A 234 11.54 6.94 14.58
C LEU A 234 10.88 5.56 14.51
N ALA A 235 9.61 5.48 14.11
CA ALA A 235 8.90 4.20 13.96
C ALA A 235 9.61 3.29 12.94
N TRP A 236 9.98 3.87 11.80
CA TRP A 236 10.72 3.13 10.78
C TRP A 236 12.11 2.68 11.26
N SER A 237 12.80 3.49 12.07
CA SER A 237 14.07 3.11 12.70
C SER A 237 13.93 1.92 13.64
N GLU A 238 12.80 1.80 14.37
CA GLU A 238 12.50 0.64 15.21
C GLU A 238 12.15 -0.59 14.37
N ILE A 239 11.32 -0.46 13.33
CA ILE A 239 11.00 -1.56 12.39
C ILE A 239 12.27 -2.10 11.71
N LEU A 240 13.22 -1.22 11.36
CA LEU A 240 14.52 -1.62 10.82
C LEU A 240 15.37 -2.46 11.80
N LYS A 241 15.09 -2.43 13.10
CA LYS A 241 15.83 -3.21 14.11
C LYS A 241 15.07 -4.43 14.61
N ASP A 242 13.78 -4.51 14.31
CA ASP A 242 12.90 -5.57 14.79
C ASP A 242 13.30 -6.92 14.19
N SER A 243 13.59 -7.88 15.07
CA SER A 243 14.06 -9.22 14.70
C SER A 243 12.95 -10.10 14.12
N ARG A 244 11.67 -9.74 14.31
CA ARG A 244 10.53 -10.43 13.67
C ARG A 244 10.52 -10.24 12.16
N PHE A 245 11.17 -9.17 11.68
CA PHE A 245 11.29 -8.85 10.26
C PHE A 245 12.71 -9.09 9.76
N PRO A 246 13.12 -10.32 9.41
CA PRO A 246 14.49 -10.59 8.98
C PRO A 246 14.87 -9.92 7.66
N VAL A 247 13.92 -9.49 6.82
CA VAL A 247 14.21 -8.72 5.60
C VAL A 247 13.43 -7.42 5.61
N VAL A 248 14.14 -6.28 5.57
CA VAL A 248 13.54 -4.95 5.51
C VAL A 248 14.17 -4.15 4.37
N ILE A 249 13.32 -3.63 3.49
CA ILE A 249 13.70 -2.87 2.28
C ILE A 249 13.19 -1.44 2.42
N ASP A 250 14.12 -0.49 2.38
CA ASP A 250 13.81 0.94 2.43
C ASP A 250 13.69 1.51 1.02
N LEU A 251 12.48 1.90 0.64
CA LEU A 251 12.15 2.48 -0.67
C LEU A 251 12.02 4.01 -0.61
N HIS A 252 12.72 4.64 0.33
CA HIS A 252 12.70 6.07 0.61
C HIS A 252 11.39 6.62 1.16
N SER A 253 10.29 6.60 0.39
CA SER A 253 8.98 7.09 0.84
C SER A 253 8.14 5.99 1.48
N MET A 254 8.36 4.74 1.06
CA MET A 254 7.70 3.55 1.62
C MET A 254 8.75 2.59 2.18
N GLY A 255 8.31 1.72 3.08
CA GLY A 255 9.09 0.64 3.65
C GLY A 255 8.43 -0.70 3.41
N LEU A 256 9.21 -1.75 3.15
CA LEU A 256 8.74 -3.13 3.08
C LEU A 256 9.43 -3.94 4.19
N ALA A 257 8.69 -4.70 4.98
CA ALA A 257 9.22 -5.59 5.99
C ALA A 257 8.58 -6.97 5.86
N LEU A 258 9.40 -8.00 5.68
CA LEU A 258 8.96 -9.39 5.57
C LEU A 258 8.94 -10.01 6.96
N TYR A 259 7.76 -10.41 7.43
CA TYR A 259 7.54 -11.04 8.72
C TYR A 259 7.94 -12.50 8.69
N ALA A 260 8.89 -12.88 9.54
CA ALA A 260 9.37 -14.25 9.63
C ALA A 260 10.04 -14.49 11.01
N PRO A 261 9.26 -14.43 12.11
CA PRO A 261 9.76 -14.39 13.48
C PRO A 261 10.42 -15.69 13.95
N SER A 262 10.08 -16.82 13.31
CA SER A 262 10.64 -18.13 13.66
C SER A 262 11.86 -18.50 12.82
N SER A 263 12.13 -17.71 11.78
CA SER A 263 13.19 -17.98 10.83
C SER A 263 14.57 -17.69 11.41
N LYS A 264 15.58 -18.47 11.01
CA LYS A 264 17.00 -18.23 11.35
C LYS A 264 17.71 -17.46 10.24
N ILE A 265 17.00 -16.52 9.63
CA ILE A 265 17.50 -15.72 8.52
C ILE A 265 18.45 -14.67 9.07
N GLU A 266 19.63 -14.54 8.47
CA GLU A 266 20.52 -13.43 8.79
C GLU A 266 19.84 -12.11 8.41
N PRO A 267 19.71 -11.13 9.33
CA PRO A 267 18.97 -9.92 9.05
C PRO A 267 19.50 -9.17 7.82
N VAL A 268 18.65 -9.02 6.81
CA VAL A 268 18.91 -8.22 5.61
C VAL A 268 18.21 -6.87 5.74
N ARG A 269 19.01 -5.80 5.70
CA ARG A 269 18.53 -4.41 5.71
C ARG A 269 19.12 -3.68 4.52
N THR A 270 18.29 -3.18 3.62
CA THR A 270 18.82 -2.44 2.47
C THR A 270 19.23 -1.03 2.89
N PRO A 271 20.26 -0.43 2.28
CA PRO A 271 20.31 1.03 2.21
C PRO A 271 19.05 1.56 1.49
N VAL A 272 18.78 2.86 1.64
CA VAL A 272 17.68 3.53 0.93
C VAL A 272 17.80 3.33 -0.59
N LEU A 273 16.79 2.74 -1.21
CA LEU A 273 16.72 2.45 -2.64
C LEU A 273 15.97 3.56 -3.38
N TYR A 274 16.69 4.62 -3.73
CA TYR A 274 16.11 5.82 -4.38
C TYR A 274 15.57 5.58 -5.79
N SER A 275 15.96 4.49 -6.46
CA SER A 275 15.48 4.23 -7.81
C SER A 275 14.15 3.49 -7.87
N VAL A 276 13.62 2.89 -6.81
CA VAL A 276 12.35 2.14 -6.93
C VAL A 276 11.16 3.08 -7.07
N LEU A 277 10.99 3.96 -6.08
CA LEU A 277 9.98 5.00 -6.04
C LEU A 277 10.62 6.33 -6.38
N ALA A 278 11.22 6.40 -7.58
CA ALA A 278 11.93 7.57 -8.06
C ALA A 278 11.12 8.84 -7.76
N ARG A 279 11.75 9.79 -7.05
CA ARG A 279 11.17 11.12 -6.80
C ARG A 279 10.80 11.74 -8.15
N THR A 280 9.51 11.90 -8.36
CA THR A 280 8.91 12.67 -9.44
C THR A 280 8.91 14.15 -9.10
#